data_AF-A0A069APS4-F1
#
_entry.id   AF-A0A069APS4-F1
#
_cell.length_a   1.000
_cell.length_b   1.000
_cell.length_c   1.000
_cell.angle_alpha   90.00
_cell.angle_beta   90.00
_cell.angle_gamma   90.00
#
_symmetry.space_group_name_H-M   'P 1'
#
loop_
_entity.id
_entity.type
_entity.pdbx_description
1 polymer ?
#
loop_
_entity_poly.entity_id
_entity_poly.type
_entity_poly.pdbx_seq_one_letter_code
_entity_poly.pdbx_strand_id
1 'polypeptide(L)'
;MIYLGNLLDTEEQNIKYVGMIHYEPNLLSEENLKQGILVEELPTPKYTENKETKLFINIDTKEVFYRYTDIKSSIEDKVNSTEQTIADLTFQLMSNGVI
;
A
#
# COMPACT_ATOMS: atom_id res chain seq x y z
N MET A 1 -12.40 -3.65 4.66
CA MET A 1 -12.47 -2.67 3.56
C MET A 1 -11.24 -1.81 3.61
N ILE A 2 -10.46 -1.80 2.54
CA ILE A 2 -9.20 -1.08 2.39
C ILE A 2 -9.37 -0.15 1.19
N TYR A 3 -8.95 1.09 1.33
CA TYR A 3 -8.98 2.08 0.26
C TYR A 3 -7.65 2.14 -0.47
N LEU A 4 -7.73 2.11 -1.80
CA LEU A 4 -6.63 2.23 -2.73
C LEU A 4 -6.78 3.55 -3.47
N GLY A 5 -5.93 4.51 -3.13
CA GLY A 5 -5.90 5.84 -3.71
C GLY A 5 -4.66 6.06 -4.56
N ASN A 6 -4.60 7.24 -5.19
CA ASN A 6 -3.51 7.65 -6.06
C ASN A 6 -3.22 6.60 -7.14
N LEU A 7 -4.26 6.25 -7.90
CA LEU A 7 -4.23 5.23 -8.94
C LEU A 7 -3.56 5.81 -10.19
N LEU A 8 -2.29 5.48 -10.39
CA LEU A 8 -1.51 5.93 -11.54
C LEU A 8 -1.68 4.97 -12.71
N ASP A 9 -1.82 5.52 -13.92
CA ASP A 9 -1.87 4.73 -15.14
C ASP A 9 -0.53 4.01 -15.39
N THR A 10 -0.62 2.80 -15.92
CA THR A 10 0.53 1.97 -16.28
C THR A 10 0.55 1.72 -17.78
N GLU A 11 1.53 0.96 -18.27
CA GLU A 11 1.58 0.52 -19.66
C GLU A 11 0.31 -0.26 -20.07
N GLU A 12 -0.33 -0.93 -19.11
CA GLU A 12 -1.58 -1.64 -19.30
C GLU A 12 -2.75 -0.76 -18.85
N GLN A 13 -3.65 -0.42 -19.79
CA GLN A 13 -4.82 0.45 -19.49
C GLN A 13 -5.76 -0.12 -18.42
N ASN A 14 -5.83 -1.45 -18.30
CA ASN A 14 -6.65 -2.13 -17.31
C ASN A 14 -5.96 -2.21 -15.93
N ILE A 15 -4.65 -1.93 -15.86
CA ILE A 15 -3.88 -2.05 -14.63
C ILE A 15 -3.50 -0.65 -14.16
N LYS A 16 -3.87 -0.33 -12.92
CA LYS A 16 -3.45 0.90 -12.26
C LYS A 16 -2.50 0.59 -11.12
N TYR A 17 -1.45 1.39 -11.00
CA TYR A 17 -0.53 1.34 -9.88
C TYR A 17 -1.15 2.04 -8.66
N VAL A 18 -1.11 1.39 -7.51
CA VAL A 18 -1.66 1.93 -6.27
C VAL A 18 -0.58 2.72 -5.54
N GLY A 19 -0.67 4.04 -5.57
CA GLY A 19 0.27 4.92 -4.89
C GLY A 19 -0.04 5.15 -3.40
N MET A 20 -1.27 4.88 -2.96
CA MET A 20 -1.68 5.10 -1.57
C MET A 20 -2.62 3.98 -1.10
N ILE A 21 -2.33 3.42 0.07
CA ILE A 21 -3.16 2.40 0.71
C ILE A 21 -3.62 2.96 2.05
N HIS A 22 -4.92 2.94 2.30
CA HIS A 22 -5.52 3.39 3.56
C HIS A 22 -6.42 2.29 4.12
N TYR A 23 -6.05 1.75 5.28
CA TYR A 23 -6.77 0.62 5.89
C TYR A 23 -8.10 1.01 6.55
N GLU A 24 -8.30 2.31 6.80
CA GLU A 24 -9.52 2.84 7.41
C GLU A 24 -10.26 3.81 6.47
N PRO A 25 -10.96 3.31 5.43
CA PRO A 25 -11.68 4.16 4.50
C PRO A 25 -12.76 5.03 5.15
N ASN A 26 -13.32 4.61 6.30
CA ASN A 26 -14.36 5.37 7.01
C ASN A 26 -13.88 6.72 7.54
N LEU A 27 -12.56 6.94 7.65
CA LEU A 27 -11.98 8.23 8.04
C LEU A 27 -11.86 9.20 6.86
N LEU A 28 -12.01 8.71 5.62
CA LEU A 28 -11.92 9.51 4.42
C LEU A 28 -13.31 10.08 4.06
N SER A 29 -13.33 11.33 3.60
CA SER A 29 -14.54 11.94 3.05
C SER A 29 -15.03 11.18 1.82
N GLU A 30 -16.34 11.22 1.56
CA GLU A 30 -16.94 10.59 0.37
C GLU A 30 -16.29 11.03 -0.96
N GLU A 31 -15.82 12.27 -1.03
CA GLU A 31 -15.09 12.80 -2.20
C GLU A 31 -13.80 12.01 -2.45
N ASN A 32 -13.03 11.72 -1.40
CA ASN A 32 -11.81 10.91 -1.50
C ASN A 32 -12.15 9.46 -1.84
N LEU A 33 -13.19 8.90 -1.21
CA LEU A 33 -13.63 7.52 -1.50
C LEU A 33 -14.03 7.34 -2.97
N LYS A 34 -14.61 8.37 -3.61
CA LYS A 34 -14.96 8.36 -5.04
C LYS A 34 -13.75 8.46 -5.98
N GLN A 35 -12.59 8.92 -5.49
CA GLN A 35 -11.37 9.08 -6.30
C GLN A 35 -10.50 7.80 -6.31
N GLY A 36 -10.81 6.81 -5.48
CA GLY A 36 -10.06 5.56 -5.40
C GLY A 36 -10.95 4.31 -5.51
N ILE A 37 -10.38 3.17 -5.14
CA ILE A 37 -11.06 1.87 -5.17
C ILE A 37 -11.08 1.28 -3.76
N LEU A 38 -12.25 0.80 -3.35
CA LEU A 38 -12.44 0.06 -2.11
C LEU A 38 -12.37 -1.44 -2.39
N VAL A 39 -11.51 -2.13 -1.65
CA VAL A 39 -11.35 -3.59 -1.71
C VAL A 39 -11.63 -4.19 -0.34
N GLU A 40 -12.05 -5.44 -0.28
CA GLU A 40 -12.34 -6.10 1.01
C GLU A 40 -11.05 -6.42 1.76
N GLU A 41 -10.10 -7.02 1.03
CA GLU A 41 -8.80 -7.48 1.52
C GLU A 41 -7.70 -7.19 0.49
N LEU A 42 -6.46 -7.18 0.97
CA LEU A 42 -5.27 -7.11 0.14
C LEU A 42 -4.51 -8.44 0.22
N PRO A 43 -3.90 -8.89 -0.89
CA PRO A 43 -3.00 -10.04 -0.83
C PRO A 43 -1.85 -9.76 0.16
N THR A 44 -1.27 -10.81 0.74
CA THR A 44 -0.09 -10.63 1.59
C THR A 44 1.16 -10.47 0.70
N PRO A 45 1.90 -9.36 0.81
CA PRO A 45 3.14 -9.20 0.05
C PRO A 45 4.16 -10.24 0.51
N LYS A 46 4.81 -10.91 -0.44
CA LYS A 46 5.95 -11.78 -0.13
C LYS A 46 7.20 -10.93 -0.10
N TYR A 47 7.81 -10.80 1.07
CA TYR A 47 9.12 -10.17 1.17
C TYR A 47 10.11 -10.96 0.30
N THR A 48 10.70 -10.27 -0.68
CA THR A 48 11.76 -10.83 -1.51
C THR A 48 12.96 -9.91 -1.41
N GLU A 49 14.09 -10.45 -0.96
CA GLU A 49 15.33 -9.70 -0.82
C GLU A 49 15.73 -9.09 -2.17
N ASN A 50 16.15 -7.82 -2.17
CA ASN A 50 16.54 -7.08 -3.38
C ASN A 50 15.44 -6.95 -4.46
N LYS A 51 14.15 -6.96 -4.09
CA LYS A 51 13.06 -6.60 -5.01
C LYS A 51 12.15 -5.53 -4.42
N GLU A 52 11.81 -4.55 -5.23
CA GLU A 52 10.78 -3.57 -4.90
C GLU A 52 9.41 -4.19 -5.14
N THR A 53 8.56 -4.13 -4.11
CA THR A 53 7.21 -4.68 -4.15
C THR A 53 6.23 -3.55 -4.45
N LYS A 54 5.60 -3.60 -5.63
CA LYS A 54 4.64 -2.60 -6.08
C LYS A 54 3.24 -3.19 -6.15
N LEU A 55 2.27 -2.50 -5.58
CA LEU A 55 0.86 -2.91 -5.60
C LEU A 55 0.18 -2.37 -6.85
N PHE A 56 -0.55 -3.24 -7.53
CA PHE A 56 -1.36 -2.90 -8.70
C PHE A 56 -2.77 -3.45 -8.54
N ILE A 57 -3.71 -2.80 -9.20
CA ILE A 57 -5.11 -3.24 -9.27
C ILE A 57 -5.55 -3.31 -10.73
N ASN A 58 -6.24 -4.39 -11.07
CA ASN A 58 -6.98 -4.51 -12.32
C ASN A 58 -8.34 -3.83 -12.14
N ILE A 59 -8.62 -2.77 -12.89
CA ILE A 59 -9.90 -2.05 -12.78
C ILE A 59 -11.07 -2.80 -13.43
N ASP A 60 -10.77 -3.75 -14.33
CA ASP A 60 -11.76 -4.56 -15.03
C ASP A 60 -12.27 -5.70 -14.12
N THR A 61 -11.34 -6.46 -13.52
CA THR A 61 -11.66 -7.59 -12.63
C THR A 61 -11.72 -7.22 -11.14
N LYS A 62 -11.28 -6.00 -10.78
CA LYS A 62 -11.09 -5.54 -9.38
C LYS A 62 -10.09 -6.38 -8.57
N GLU A 63 -9.23 -7.14 -9.26
CA GLU A 63 -8.22 -7.95 -8.61
C GLU A 63 -6.97 -7.14 -8.27
N VAL A 64 -6.47 -7.33 -7.04
CA VAL A 64 -5.28 -6.66 -6.55
C VAL A 64 -4.12 -7.64 -6.52
N PHE A 65 -2.94 -7.22 -6.99
CA PHE A 65 -1.75 -8.07 -7.03
C PHE A 65 -0.46 -7.27 -6.88
N TYR A 66 0.60 -7.94 -6.43
CA TYR A 66 1.93 -7.37 -6.33
C TYR A 66 2.80 -7.75 -7.53
N ARG A 67 3.53 -6.77 -8.08
CA ARG A 67 4.66 -7.04 -8.97
C ARG A 67 5.96 -6.79 -8.22
N TYR A 68 6.91 -7.69 -8.45
CA TYR A 68 8.23 -7.65 -7.85
C TYR A 68 9.22 -7.27 -8.94
N THR A 69 9.66 -6.02 -8.93
CA THR A 69 10.65 -5.54 -9.88
C THR A 69 12.02 -5.60 -9.22
N ASP A 70 13.01 -6.10 -9.95
CA ASP A 70 14.40 -6.02 -9.52
C ASP A 70 14.77 -4.55 -9.31
N ILE A 71 15.19 -4.22 -8.09
CA ILE A 71 15.82 -2.93 -7.85
C ILE A 71 17.11 -2.93 -8.65
N LYS A 72 17.17 -2.12 -9.72
CA LYS A 72 18.45 -1.76 -10.31
C LYS A 72 19.24 -1.11 -9.19
N SER A 73 20.17 -1.87 -8.63
CA SER A 73 21.01 -1.47 -7.51
C SER A 73 21.89 -0.29 -7.93
N SER A 74 21.32 0.91 -7.95
CA SER A 74 22.09 2.14 -7.80
C SER A 74 22.12 2.39 -6.30
N ILE A 75 23.30 2.23 -5.73
CA ILE A 75 23.61 2.09 -4.29
C ILE A 75 23.34 3.40 -3.49
N GLU A 76 22.55 4.34 -4.02
CA GLU A 76 22.41 5.70 -3.48
C GLU A 76 21.08 6.02 -2.78
N ASP A 77 20.00 5.24 -2.95
CA ASP A 77 18.72 5.50 -2.25
C ASP A 77 18.52 4.55 -1.06
N LYS A 78 19.55 4.52 -0.20
CA LYS A 78 19.46 4.00 1.16
C LYS A 78 18.93 5.16 2.00
N VAL A 79 17.82 4.96 2.73
CA VAL A 79 17.30 5.84 3.82
C VAL A 79 16.22 6.84 3.37
N ASN A 80 14.92 6.50 3.52
CA ASN A 80 13.97 7.36 4.26
C ASN A 80 12.50 6.93 4.43
N SER A 81 11.96 5.84 3.87
CA SER A 81 10.48 5.69 3.86
C SER A 81 9.89 4.38 4.41
N THR A 82 10.61 3.60 5.21
CA THR A 82 10.02 2.40 5.86
C THR A 82 10.11 2.41 7.39
N GLU A 83 10.65 3.48 8.01
CA GLU A 83 10.76 3.62 9.47
C GLU A 83 9.61 4.42 10.12
N GLN A 84 8.62 4.91 9.37
CA GLN A 84 7.60 5.81 9.91
C GLN A 84 6.28 5.14 10.34
N THR A 85 6.03 3.87 10.05
CA THR A 85 4.74 3.22 10.42
C THR A 85 4.85 2.16 11.52
N ILE A 86 6.05 1.68 11.86
CA ILE A 86 6.24 0.70 12.95
C ILE A 86 6.44 1.39 14.32
N ALA A 87 6.63 2.72 14.34
CA ALA A 87 6.79 3.46 15.60
C ALA A 87 5.45 3.73 16.33
N ASP A 88 4.33 3.85 15.60
CA ASP A 88 3.05 4.22 16.24
C ASP A 88 2.39 3.04 16.98
N LEU A 89 2.60 1.80 16.50
CA LEU A 89 2.02 0.61 17.13
C LEU A 89 2.70 0.23 18.47
N THR A 90 3.92 0.74 18.74
CA THR A 90 4.61 0.51 20.02
C THR A 90 4.06 1.39 21.15
N PHE A 91 3.47 2.55 20.85
CA PHE A 91 3.00 3.46 21.90
C PHE A 91 1.67 2.99 22.53
N GLN A 92 0.79 2.36 21.75
CA GLN A 92 -0.54 1.94 22.24
C GLN A 92 -0.49 0.68 23.13
N LEU A 93 0.53 -0.17 22.98
CA LEU A 93 0.70 -1.36 23.82
C LEU A 93 1.26 -1.04 25.23
N MET A 94 1.90 0.11 25.41
CA MET A 94 2.42 0.53 26.71
C MET A 94 1.38 1.22 27.62
N SER A 95 0.20 1.56 27.11
CA SER A 95 -0.84 2.24 27.91
C SER A 95 -1.88 1.31 28.53
N ASN A 96 -1.94 0.03 28.15
CA ASN A 96 -2.99 -0.91 28.60
C ASN A 96 -2.43 -2.23 29.15
N GLY A 97 -1.42 -2.15 30.00
CA GLY A 97 -0.87 -3.28 30.73
C GLY A 97 -0.31 -2.87 32.09
N VAL A 98 -1.19 -2.87 33.11
CA VAL A 98 -0.97 -3.24 34.54
C VAL A 98 0.33 -2.70 35.19
N ILE A 99 0.31 -1.81 36.19
CA ILE A 99 -0.37 -1.80 37.50
C ILE A 99 -0.24 -0.41 38.13
#